data_AF-C1E6R4-F1
#
_entry.id   AF-C1E6R4-F1
#
_cell.length_a   1.000
_cell.length_b   1.000
_cell.length_c   1.000
_cell.angle_alpha   90.00
_cell.angle_beta   90.00
_cell.angle_gamma   90.00
#
_symmetry.space_group_name_H-M   'P 1'
#
loop_
_entity.id
_entity.type
_entity.pdbx_description
1 polymer ?
#
loop_
_entity_poly.entity_id
_entity_poly.type
_entity_poly.pdbx_seq_one_letter_code
_entity_poly.pdbx_strand_id
1 'polypeptide(L)'
;MDGVLTRVIGAMGDSILREDTDFHMLSIGRLKEYWRGVKDTGKNKKGDPKHGFQGNNDCYDKLYGIYRTANGAHRRIDVVLVPRCMLPFALIGWTGSKQYNRFLRRFAIDERGLILTSHGLHRTRDRRTVGQTPDDGSLELGLAPEPPAPSLDANGVDWWPPGWDSGRTIECERDVFELLGVPYKEPWERDCPS
;
A
#
# COMPACT_ATOMS: atom_id res chain seq x y z
N MET A 1 -23.64 10.58 -8.35
CA MET A 1 -22.23 10.83 -7.99
C MET A 1 -21.44 10.94 -9.30
N ASP A 2 -21.27 12.16 -9.80
CA ASP A 2 -20.45 12.45 -10.99
C ASP A 2 -18.97 12.51 -10.60
N GLY A 3 -18.42 11.37 -10.22
CA GLY A 3 -16.98 11.23 -9.96
C GLY A 3 -16.20 11.20 -11.27
N VAL A 4 -14.93 11.64 -11.21
CA VAL A 4 -13.96 11.49 -12.32
C VAL A 4 -13.91 10.03 -12.82
N LEU A 5 -14.06 9.06 -11.90
CA LEU A 5 -14.15 7.64 -12.21
C LEU A 5 -15.32 7.30 -13.16
N THR A 6 -16.51 7.87 -12.92
CA THR A 6 -17.72 7.61 -13.72
C THR A 6 -17.63 8.22 -15.12
N ARG A 7 -17.02 9.41 -15.26
CA ARG A 7 -16.77 10.05 -16.56
C ARG A 7 -15.74 9.31 -17.41
N VAL A 8 -14.76 8.67 -16.75
CA VAL A 8 -13.65 7.99 -17.42
C VAL A 8 -14.04 6.55 -17.78
N ILE A 9 -14.71 5.81 -16.90
CA ILE A 9 -15.05 4.39 -17.14
C ILE A 9 -16.20 4.25 -18.14
N GLY A 10 -17.24 5.09 -18.07
CA GLY A 10 -18.44 4.95 -18.92
C GLY A 10 -18.23 5.30 -20.40
N ALA A 11 -17.14 5.99 -20.77
CA ALA A 11 -16.85 6.42 -22.14
C ALA A 11 -15.68 5.66 -22.80
N MET A 12 -14.98 4.78 -22.07
CA MET A 12 -13.70 4.21 -22.49
C MET A 12 -13.79 2.71 -22.77
N GLY A 13 -14.58 2.34 -23.79
CA GLY A 13 -14.71 0.98 -24.29
C GLY A 13 -13.41 0.40 -24.83
N ASP A 14 -12.62 -0.24 -23.95
CA ASP A 14 -11.44 -1.02 -24.28
C ASP A 14 -11.18 -2.07 -23.18
N SER A 15 -12.26 -2.72 -22.72
CA SER A 15 -12.09 -3.86 -21.82
C SER A 15 -11.41 -4.98 -22.59
N ILE A 16 -10.28 -5.47 -22.08
CA ILE A 16 -9.62 -6.67 -22.60
C ILE A 16 -10.41 -7.93 -22.21
N LEU A 17 -11.43 -7.79 -21.36
CA LEU A 17 -12.40 -8.83 -21.04
C LEU A 17 -13.60 -8.71 -21.98
N ARG A 18 -14.26 -9.85 -22.24
CA ARG A 18 -15.41 -9.93 -23.15
C ARG A 18 -16.56 -8.99 -22.71
N GLU A 19 -17.39 -8.59 -23.67
CA GLU A 19 -18.52 -7.66 -23.48
C GLU A 19 -19.57 -8.13 -22.45
N ASP A 20 -19.53 -9.40 -22.04
CA ASP A 20 -20.43 -10.00 -21.04
C ASP A 20 -19.94 -9.86 -19.58
N THR A 21 -18.80 -9.20 -19.35
CA THR A 21 -18.31 -8.90 -18.01
C THR A 21 -18.59 -7.46 -17.61
N ASP A 22 -19.23 -7.25 -16.45
CA ASP A 22 -19.41 -5.94 -15.78
C ASP A 22 -18.06 -5.28 -15.34
N PHE A 23 -16.93 -5.84 -15.77
CA PHE A 23 -15.58 -5.43 -15.42
C PHE A 23 -14.86 -4.85 -16.63
N HIS A 24 -14.37 -3.62 -16.48
CA HIS A 24 -13.54 -2.96 -17.49
C HIS A 24 -12.07 -2.96 -17.05
N MET A 25 -11.26 -3.83 -17.65
CA MET A 25 -9.82 -3.85 -17.43
C MET A 25 -9.14 -2.85 -18.39
N LEU A 26 -8.46 -1.84 -17.86
CA LEU A 26 -7.80 -0.81 -18.66
C LEU A 26 -6.49 -1.32 -19.27
N SER A 27 -6.19 -0.91 -20.50
CA SER A 27 -4.88 -1.18 -21.12
C SER A 27 -3.75 -0.44 -20.40
N ILE A 28 -2.51 -0.96 -20.49
CA ILE A 28 -1.31 -0.37 -19.86
C ILE A 28 -1.16 1.11 -20.24
N GLY A 29 -1.37 1.47 -21.51
CA GLY A 29 -1.32 2.85 -21.98
C GLY A 29 -2.33 3.76 -21.27
N ARG A 30 -3.57 3.29 -21.06
CA ARG A 30 -4.62 4.07 -20.39
C ARG A 30 -4.45 4.14 -18.88
N LEU A 31 -3.91 3.08 -18.27
CA LEU A 31 -3.52 3.07 -16.87
C LEU A 31 -2.49 4.16 -16.59
N LYS A 32 -1.51 4.37 -17.50
CA LYS A 32 -0.51 5.45 -17.40
C LYS A 32 -1.14 6.84 -17.41
N GLU A 33 -2.18 7.08 -18.22
CA GLU A 33 -2.86 8.38 -18.27
C GLU A 33 -3.66 8.67 -17.00
N TYR A 34 -4.34 7.65 -16.46
CA TYR A 34 -5.04 7.74 -15.18
C TYR A 34 -4.08 8.13 -14.05
N TRP A 35 -2.96 7.39 -13.90
CA TRP A 35 -1.98 7.66 -12.84
C TRP A 35 -1.30 9.02 -12.97
N ARG A 36 -1.08 9.51 -14.20
CA ARG A 36 -0.59 10.87 -14.44
C ARG A 36 -1.56 11.93 -13.91
N GLY A 37 -2.87 11.72 -14.07
CA GLY A 37 -3.90 12.61 -13.50
C GLY A 37 -4.01 12.53 -11.98
N VAL A 38 -3.83 11.35 -11.39
CA VAL A 38 -3.83 11.15 -9.93
C VAL A 38 -2.61 11.78 -9.26
N LYS A 39 -1.43 11.70 -9.90
CA LYS A 39 -0.16 12.24 -9.38
C LYS A 39 0.00 13.76 -9.59
N ASP A 40 -0.96 14.46 -10.23
CA ASP A 40 -0.96 15.92 -10.38
C ASP A 40 -1.29 16.62 -9.04
N THR A 41 -0.23 16.82 -8.25
CA THR A 41 -0.26 17.23 -6.84
C THR A 41 -0.66 18.69 -6.60
N GLY A 42 -0.85 19.51 -7.64
CA GLY A 42 -1.28 20.91 -7.49
C GLY A 42 -2.63 21.08 -6.78
N LYS A 43 -3.52 20.09 -6.86
CA LYS A 43 -4.86 20.10 -6.23
C LYS A 43 -4.94 19.38 -4.89
N ASN A 44 -4.01 18.46 -4.58
CA ASN A 44 -4.00 17.68 -3.34
C ASN A 44 -3.25 18.37 -2.17
N LYS A 45 -2.67 19.56 -2.39
CA LYS A 45 -1.94 20.34 -1.37
C LYS A 45 -2.81 21.02 -0.30
N LYS A 46 -4.14 20.83 -0.31
CA LYS A 46 -5.07 21.42 0.69
C LYS A 46 -5.44 20.46 1.83
N GLY A 47 -4.55 19.55 2.21
CA GLY A 47 -4.71 18.76 3.44
C GLY A 47 -4.21 19.55 4.65
N ASP A 48 -5.02 19.69 5.69
CA ASP A 48 -4.64 20.31 6.98
C ASP A 48 -3.53 19.47 7.66
N PRO A 49 -2.35 20.05 7.96
CA PRO A 49 -1.22 19.31 8.55
C PRO A 49 -1.52 18.69 9.92
N LYS A 50 -2.60 19.09 10.59
CA LYS A 50 -3.03 18.53 11.89
C LYS A 50 -3.79 17.21 11.79
N HIS A 51 -4.26 16.84 10.60
CA HIS A 51 -4.92 15.56 10.36
C HIS A 51 -3.87 14.61 9.79
N GLY A 52 -3.35 13.71 10.64
CA GLY A 52 -2.57 12.57 10.17
C GLY A 52 -3.31 11.82 9.05
N PHE A 53 -2.57 11.11 8.19
CA PHE A 53 -3.10 10.34 7.05
C PHE A 53 -4.54 9.87 7.30
N GLN A 54 -5.48 10.50 6.58
CA GLN A 54 -6.91 10.37 6.87
C GLN A 54 -7.37 8.97 6.45
N GLY A 55 -7.67 8.12 7.43
CA GLY A 55 -8.26 6.80 7.25
C GLY A 55 -7.24 5.67 7.06
N ASN A 56 -7.29 4.66 7.94
CA ASN A 56 -6.62 3.36 7.77
C ASN A 56 -7.19 2.54 6.58
N ASN A 57 -8.03 3.16 5.74
CA ASN A 57 -8.58 2.53 4.56
C ASN A 57 -7.50 2.59 3.49
N ASP A 58 -7.05 1.42 3.06
CA ASP A 58 -6.22 1.39 1.88
C ASP A 58 -7.04 1.80 0.65
N CYS A 59 -6.37 2.33 -0.37
CA CYS A 59 -6.98 2.80 -1.60
C CYS A 59 -6.76 1.82 -2.75
N TYR A 60 -6.54 0.54 -2.46
CA TYR A 60 -6.46 -0.49 -3.49
C TYR A 60 -7.79 -0.67 -4.20
N ASP A 61 -7.72 -1.12 -5.45
CA ASP A 61 -8.89 -1.62 -6.17
C ASP A 61 -9.36 -2.92 -5.52
N LYS A 62 -10.66 -3.03 -5.24
CA LYS A 62 -11.25 -4.13 -4.50
C LYS A 62 -12.50 -4.66 -5.17
N LEU A 63 -12.64 -5.97 -5.12
CA LEU A 63 -13.82 -6.70 -5.57
C LEU A 63 -14.37 -7.45 -4.36
N TYR A 64 -15.61 -7.15 -4.00
CA TYR A 64 -16.33 -7.86 -2.95
C TYR A 64 -17.40 -8.71 -3.59
N GLY A 65 -17.45 -9.99 -3.24
CA GLY A 65 -18.36 -10.92 -3.88
C GLY A 65 -18.78 -12.08 -3.01
N ILE A 66 -19.64 -12.91 -3.57
CA ILE A 66 -20.05 -14.19 -3.02
C ILE A 66 -19.57 -15.27 -3.98
N TYR A 67 -18.72 -16.16 -3.50
CA TYR A 67 -18.29 -17.35 -4.21
C TYR A 67 -19.14 -18.54 -3.78
N ARG A 68 -19.64 -19.30 -4.76
CA ARG A 68 -20.32 -20.58 -4.51
C ARG A 68 -19.31 -21.71 -4.69
N THR A 69 -19.07 -22.47 -3.62
CA THR A 69 -18.18 -23.63 -3.63
C THR A 69 -18.78 -24.78 -4.43
N ALA A 70 -17.96 -25.77 -4.79
CA ALA A 70 -18.40 -26.95 -5.56
C ALA A 70 -19.52 -27.75 -4.87
N ASN A 71 -19.58 -27.76 -3.53
CA ASN A 71 -20.66 -28.39 -2.76
C ASN A 71 -21.89 -27.48 -2.55
N GLY A 72 -21.95 -26.33 -3.21
CA GLY A 72 -23.10 -25.43 -3.22
C GLY A 72 -23.16 -24.41 -2.08
N ALA A 73 -22.17 -24.36 -1.18
CA ALA A 73 -22.13 -23.38 -0.10
C ALA A 73 -21.70 -21.99 -0.61
N HIS A 74 -22.30 -20.93 -0.07
CA HIS A 74 -21.92 -19.55 -0.37
C HIS A 74 -20.90 -19.04 0.64
N ARG A 75 -19.84 -18.39 0.15
CA ARG A 75 -18.77 -17.77 0.95
C ARG A 75 -18.55 -16.35 0.47
N ARG A 76 -18.33 -15.43 1.39
CA ARG A 76 -17.89 -14.07 1.04
C ARG A 76 -16.43 -14.12 0.61
N ILE A 77 -16.11 -13.46 -0.49
CA ILE A 77 -14.75 -13.34 -1.03
C ILE A 77 -14.41 -11.86 -1.23
N ASP A 78 -13.21 -11.47 -0.83
CA ASP A 78 -12.64 -10.16 -1.15
C ASP A 78 -11.41 -10.40 -2.01
N VAL A 79 -11.34 -9.78 -3.18
CA VAL A 79 -10.14 -9.74 -4.01
C VAL A 79 -9.61 -8.31 -3.99
N VAL A 80 -8.33 -8.16 -3.63
CA VAL A 80 -7.66 -6.87 -3.55
C VAL A 80 -6.53 -6.85 -4.56
N LEU A 81 -6.54 -5.86 -5.45
CA LEU A 81 -5.49 -5.68 -6.47
C LEU A 81 -4.42 -4.75 -5.91
N VAL A 82 -3.21 -5.27 -5.76
CA VAL A 82 -2.10 -4.57 -5.08
C VAL A 82 -0.91 -4.44 -6.04
N PRO A 83 -0.36 -3.24 -6.25
CA PRO A 83 0.90 -3.07 -6.97
C PRO A 83 2.03 -3.86 -6.30
N ARG A 84 2.90 -4.49 -7.09
CA ARG A 84 3.97 -5.36 -6.57
C ARG A 84 4.87 -4.64 -5.56
N CYS A 85 5.16 -3.37 -5.77
CA CYS A 85 5.98 -2.53 -4.89
C CYS A 85 5.34 -2.28 -3.50
N MET A 86 4.03 -2.45 -3.36
CA MET A 86 3.29 -2.24 -2.11
C MET A 86 2.87 -3.55 -1.44
N LEU A 87 3.09 -4.69 -2.11
CA LEU A 87 2.64 -6.01 -1.65
C LEU A 87 3.08 -6.36 -0.22
N PRO A 88 4.35 -6.13 0.21
CA PRO A 88 4.76 -6.42 1.59
C PRO A 88 3.93 -5.69 2.65
N PHE A 89 3.57 -4.43 2.40
CA PHE A 89 2.79 -3.62 3.34
C PHE A 89 1.31 -4.01 3.32
N ALA A 90 0.78 -4.33 2.14
CA ALA A 90 -0.59 -4.79 1.98
C ALA A 90 -0.81 -6.13 2.68
N LEU A 91 0.14 -7.07 2.57
CA LEU A 91 0.08 -8.37 3.23
C LEU A 91 -0.04 -8.20 4.75
N ILE A 92 0.76 -7.34 5.38
CA ILE A 92 0.67 -7.07 6.81
C ILE A 92 -0.74 -6.54 7.15
N GLY A 93 -1.22 -5.55 6.39
CA GLY A 93 -2.51 -4.91 6.59
C GLY A 93 -3.70 -5.86 6.46
N TRP A 94 -3.65 -6.80 5.50
CA TRP A 94 -4.76 -7.71 5.15
C TRP A 94 -4.68 -9.08 5.83
N THR A 95 -3.50 -9.49 6.32
CA THR A 95 -3.35 -10.71 7.12
C THR A 95 -3.92 -10.53 8.53
N GLY A 96 -3.72 -9.36 9.14
CA GLY A 96 -4.20 -9.10 10.50
C GLY A 96 -3.39 -9.80 11.61
N SER A 97 -3.92 -9.93 12.82
CA SER A 97 -5.28 -9.52 13.23
C SER A 97 -5.47 -8.00 13.27
N LYS A 98 -6.73 -7.53 13.34
CA LYS A 98 -7.04 -6.08 13.43
C LYS A 98 -6.31 -5.42 14.60
N GLN A 99 -6.27 -6.08 15.75
CA GLN A 99 -5.65 -5.56 16.95
C GLN A 99 -4.12 -5.59 16.86
N TYR A 100 -3.56 -6.68 16.30
CA TYR A 100 -2.13 -6.75 16.03
C TYR A 100 -1.67 -5.60 15.12
N ASN A 101 -2.38 -5.37 14.02
CA ASN A 101 -2.08 -4.27 13.08
C ASN A 101 -2.19 -2.89 13.74
N ARG A 102 -3.12 -2.71 14.68
CA ARG A 102 -3.23 -1.47 15.46
C ARG A 102 -2.00 -1.28 16.35
N PHE A 103 -1.57 -2.31 17.05
CA PHE A 103 -0.38 -2.23 17.91
C PHE A 103 0.89 -2.03 17.09
N LEU A 104 1.07 -2.74 15.99
CA LEU A 104 2.25 -2.59 15.12
C LEU A 104 2.35 -1.16 14.56
N ARG A 105 1.24 -0.58 14.10
CA ARG A 105 1.20 0.81 13.61
C ARG A 105 1.44 1.82 14.73
N ARG A 106 0.90 1.55 15.92
CA ARG A 106 1.12 2.41 17.10
C ARG A 106 2.58 2.38 17.52
N PHE A 107 3.19 1.20 17.58
CA PHE A 107 4.62 1.00 17.83
C PHE A 107 5.46 1.75 16.80
N ALA A 108 5.15 1.63 15.50
CA ALA A 108 5.87 2.35 14.47
C ALA A 108 5.90 3.87 14.74
N ILE A 109 4.77 4.44 15.16
CA ILE A 109 4.67 5.87 15.45
C ILE A 109 5.40 6.23 16.75
N ASP A 110 5.04 5.57 17.85
CA ASP A 110 5.46 5.95 19.19
C ASP A 110 6.92 5.61 19.48
N GLU A 111 7.40 4.45 19.00
CA GLU A 111 8.72 3.89 19.35
C GLU A 111 9.77 4.01 18.24
N ARG A 112 9.36 4.40 17.03
CA ARG A 112 10.26 4.56 15.88
C ARG A 112 10.10 5.87 15.14
N GLY A 113 9.07 6.67 15.38
CA GLY A 113 8.82 7.88 14.58
C GLY A 113 8.51 7.56 13.11
N LEU A 114 7.87 6.43 12.87
CA LEU A 114 7.51 5.91 11.55
C LEU A 114 5.99 5.77 11.40
N ILE A 115 5.52 5.81 10.15
CA ILE A 115 4.12 5.67 9.78
C ILE A 115 4.04 4.47 8.86
N LEU A 116 3.60 3.34 9.44
CA LEU A 116 3.28 2.13 8.69
C LEU A 116 1.85 2.23 8.15
N THR A 117 1.72 2.17 6.82
CA THR A 117 0.43 2.11 6.12
C THR A 117 0.33 0.81 5.33
N SER A 118 -0.83 0.54 4.72
CA SER A 118 -0.95 -0.58 3.79
C SER A 118 -0.17 -0.36 2.49
N HIS A 119 0.32 0.85 2.19
CA HIS A 119 0.97 1.23 0.93
C HIS A 119 2.49 1.46 1.06
N GLY A 120 3.01 1.52 2.28
CA GLY A 120 4.39 1.93 2.51
C GLY A 120 4.70 2.26 3.95
N LEU A 121 5.99 2.54 4.19
CA LEU A 121 6.55 2.97 5.46
C LEU A 121 7.19 4.35 5.27
N HIS A 122 6.82 5.31 6.12
CA HIS A 122 7.27 6.70 5.99
C HIS A 122 7.76 7.26 7.31
N ARG A 123 8.69 8.21 7.29
CA ARG A 123 9.10 8.94 8.50
C ARG A 123 8.04 9.96 8.91
N THR A 124 7.80 10.13 10.21
CA THR A 124 6.87 11.15 10.72
C THR A 124 7.40 12.56 10.47
N ARG A 125 8.73 12.76 10.64
CA ARG A 125 9.39 14.08 10.63
C ARG A 125 9.44 14.76 9.27
N ASP A 126 9.67 14.00 8.20
CA ASP A 126 9.94 14.53 6.85
C ASP A 126 9.12 13.84 5.75
N ARG A 127 8.29 12.85 6.10
CA ARG A 127 7.41 12.10 5.20
C ARG A 127 8.14 11.34 4.09
N ARG A 128 9.46 11.20 4.17
CA ARG A 128 10.21 10.38 3.20
C ARG A 128 9.86 8.91 3.37
N THR A 129 9.78 8.20 2.25
CA THR A 129 9.62 6.74 2.22
C THR A 129 10.87 6.07 2.76
N VAL A 130 10.67 5.09 3.63
CA VAL A 130 11.74 4.29 4.26
C VAL A 130 11.97 3.03 3.45
N GLY A 131 13.25 2.76 3.15
CA GLY A 131 13.68 1.61 2.36
C GLY A 131 13.28 1.71 0.88
N GLN A 132 14.00 0.98 0.03
CA GLN A 132 13.70 0.95 -1.40
C GLN A 132 12.56 -0.02 -1.66
N THR A 133 11.56 0.37 -2.46
CA THR A 133 10.55 -0.57 -2.98
C THR A 133 10.92 -0.97 -4.42
N PRO A 134 10.45 -2.13 -4.90
CA PRO A 134 10.49 -2.43 -6.34
C PRO A 134 9.91 -1.26 -7.14
N ASP A 135 10.37 -1.08 -8.38
CA ASP A 135 9.87 0.00 -9.24
C ASP A 135 8.33 -0.09 -9.36
N ASP A 136 7.67 1.03 -9.09
CA ASP A 136 6.22 1.18 -9.20
C ASP A 136 5.80 1.55 -10.64
N GLY A 137 6.72 1.47 -11.59
CA GLY A 137 6.56 1.90 -12.97
C GLY A 137 6.87 3.39 -13.17
N SER A 138 7.37 4.09 -12.15
CA SER A 138 7.78 5.50 -12.26
C SER A 138 8.91 5.67 -13.26
N LEU A 139 9.85 4.72 -13.35
CA LEU A 139 10.93 4.78 -14.33
C LEU A 139 10.40 4.73 -15.77
N GLU A 140 9.43 3.84 -16.04
CA GLU A 140 8.77 3.79 -17.35
C GLU A 140 7.98 5.05 -17.70
N LEU A 141 7.62 5.85 -16.69
CA LEU A 141 6.93 7.13 -16.84
C LEU A 141 7.91 8.31 -16.93
N GLY A 142 9.23 8.06 -16.92
CA GLY A 142 10.26 9.09 -16.94
C GLY A 142 10.35 9.91 -15.65
N LEU A 143 9.81 9.40 -14.55
CA LEU A 143 9.89 10.03 -13.24
C LEU A 143 11.17 9.55 -12.54
N ALA A 144 11.94 10.50 -12.00
CA ALA A 144 13.10 10.16 -11.19
C ALA A 144 12.63 9.59 -9.84
N PRO A 145 13.05 8.37 -9.45
CA PRO A 145 12.74 7.86 -8.13
C PRO A 145 13.47 8.68 -7.07
N GLU A 146 12.77 9.08 -6.02
CA GLU A 146 13.39 9.69 -4.84
C GLU A 146 14.19 8.62 -4.08
N PRO A 147 15.42 8.93 -3.62
CA PRO A 147 16.19 7.97 -2.87
C PRO A 147 15.48 7.62 -1.55
N PRO A 148 15.48 6.34 -1.16
CA PRO A 148 14.85 5.93 0.08
C PRO A 148 15.56 6.57 1.28
N ALA A 149 14.79 6.88 2.32
CA ALA A 149 15.36 7.26 3.60
C ALA A 149 15.74 6.00 4.40
N PRO A 150 16.77 6.06 5.25
CA PRO A 150 16.98 5.07 6.29
C PRO A 150 15.75 4.92 7.18
N SER A 151 15.69 3.83 7.94
CA SER A 151 14.76 3.75 9.05
C SER A 151 15.20 4.70 10.18
N LEU A 152 14.52 4.62 11.31
CA LEU A 152 14.83 5.39 12.52
C LEU A 152 14.98 4.42 13.69
N ASP A 153 15.96 4.68 14.54
CA ASP A 153 16.10 3.99 15.83
C ASP A 153 15.09 4.55 16.86
N ALA A 154 15.15 4.02 18.09
CA ALA A 154 14.28 4.48 19.19
C ALA A 154 14.52 5.95 19.60
N ASN A 155 15.66 6.53 19.23
CA ASN A 155 16.00 7.92 19.51
C ASN A 155 15.65 8.86 18.34
N GLY A 156 15.07 8.33 17.25
CA GLY A 156 14.75 9.09 16.04
C GLY A 156 15.98 9.42 15.17
N VAL A 157 17.09 8.70 15.36
CA VAL A 157 18.31 8.82 14.57
C VAL A 157 18.25 7.87 13.38
N ASP A 158 18.80 8.31 12.25
CA ASP A 158 18.88 7.52 11.03
C ASP A 158 19.57 6.18 11.29
N TRP A 159 18.88 5.09 10.95
CA TRP A 159 19.30 3.75 11.27
C TRP A 159 18.93 2.78 10.13
N TRP A 160 19.84 1.84 9.87
CA TRP A 160 19.60 0.70 9.01
C TRP A 160 19.67 -0.58 9.85
N PRO A 161 18.76 -1.55 9.64
CA PRO A 161 18.90 -2.85 10.26
C PRO A 161 20.22 -3.52 9.84
N PRO A 162 20.75 -4.48 10.62
CA PRO A 162 21.96 -5.20 10.23
C PRO A 162 21.84 -5.81 8.83
N GLY A 163 22.81 -5.53 7.95
CA GLY A 163 22.80 -5.99 6.56
C GLY A 163 21.89 -5.19 5.62
N TRP A 164 21.43 -4.00 6.05
CA TRP A 164 20.73 -3.04 5.20
C TRP A 164 21.61 -1.86 4.82
N ASP A 165 21.33 -1.33 3.63
CA ASP A 165 21.83 -0.07 3.11
C ASP A 165 20.76 0.59 2.23
N SER A 166 21.12 1.69 1.56
CA SER A 166 20.19 2.42 0.68
C SER A 166 19.82 1.69 -0.62
N GLY A 167 20.50 0.59 -0.97
CA GLY A 167 20.25 -0.19 -2.19
C GLY A 167 19.44 -1.45 -1.95
N ARG A 168 19.24 -1.88 -0.70
CA ARG A 168 18.39 -3.04 -0.40
C ARG A 168 16.92 -2.72 -0.62
N THR A 169 16.26 -3.60 -1.38
CA THR A 169 14.84 -3.51 -1.70
C THR A 169 13.98 -4.32 -0.73
N ILE A 170 12.81 -3.79 -0.40
CA ILE A 170 11.77 -4.44 0.40
C ILE A 170 11.00 -5.39 -0.52
N GLU A 171 11.18 -6.70 -0.35
CA GLU A 171 10.56 -7.71 -1.19
C GLU A 171 9.47 -8.50 -0.47
N CYS A 172 9.52 -8.55 0.87
CA CYS A 172 8.61 -9.36 1.67
C CYS A 172 8.24 -8.70 3.01
N GLU A 173 7.26 -9.27 3.73
CA GLU A 173 6.84 -8.75 5.04
C GLU A 173 8.00 -8.68 6.03
N ARG A 174 8.90 -9.68 6.03
CA ARG A 174 10.06 -9.73 6.94
C ARG A 174 10.92 -8.48 6.85
N ASP A 175 11.13 -7.96 5.64
CA ASP A 175 11.89 -6.74 5.42
C ASP A 175 11.28 -5.53 6.14
N VAL A 176 9.94 -5.44 6.15
CA VAL A 176 9.22 -4.38 6.86
C VAL A 176 9.40 -4.51 8.37
N PHE A 177 9.40 -5.73 8.91
CA PHE A 177 9.66 -5.97 10.33
C PHE A 177 11.10 -5.63 10.72
N GLU A 178 12.07 -5.97 9.88
CA GLU A 178 13.47 -5.58 10.07
C GLU A 178 13.61 -4.06 10.10
N LEU A 179 13.00 -3.35 9.14
CA LEU A 179 12.99 -1.88 9.10
C LEU A 179 12.31 -1.24 10.32
N LEU A 180 11.28 -1.87 10.87
CA LEU A 180 10.65 -1.43 12.13
C LEU A 180 11.50 -1.77 13.36
N GLY A 181 12.55 -2.59 13.23
CA GLY A 181 13.38 -3.02 14.34
C GLY A 181 12.61 -3.88 15.34
N VAL A 182 11.72 -4.76 14.85
CA VAL A 182 10.96 -5.73 15.65
C VAL A 182 11.19 -7.15 15.13
N PRO A 183 11.11 -8.18 15.99
CA PRO A 183 11.17 -9.56 15.54
C PRO A 183 10.04 -9.86 14.56
N TYR A 184 10.38 -10.49 13.43
CA TYR A 184 9.37 -11.00 12.52
C TYR A 184 8.48 -12.04 13.22
N LYS A 185 7.17 -11.93 12.99
CA LYS A 185 6.16 -12.84 13.48
C LYS A 185 5.46 -13.50 12.32
N GLU A 186 5.32 -14.81 12.35
CA GLU A 186 4.57 -15.54 11.33
C GLU A 186 3.07 -15.21 11.41
N PRO A 187 2.28 -15.33 10.33
CA PRO A 187 0.86 -14.99 10.33
C PRO A 187 0.05 -15.60 11.48
N TRP A 188 0.32 -16.85 11.85
CA TRP A 188 -0.37 -17.54 12.95
C TRP A 188 0.04 -17.06 14.35
N GLU A 189 1.14 -16.32 14.48
CA GLU A 189 1.56 -15.68 15.74
C GLU A 189 0.98 -14.26 15.90
N ARG A 190 0.28 -13.74 14.88
CA ARG A 190 -0.29 -12.38 14.85
C ARG A 190 -1.76 -12.34 15.28
N ASP A 191 -2.29 -13.46 15.78
CA ASP A 191 -3.66 -13.52 16.27
C ASP A 191 -3.76 -12.87 17.66
N CYS A 192 -4.08 -11.58 17.66
CA CYS A 192 -4.29 -10.81 18.87
C CYS A 192 -5.79 -10.65 19.13
N PRO A 193 -6.31 -11.07 20.30
CA PRO A 193 -7.72 -10.91 20.64
C PRO A 193 -8.07 -9.41 20.73
N SER A 194 -9.26 -9.08 20.24
CA SER A 194 -9.81 -7.72 20.18
C SER A 194 -10.42 -7.25 21.49
#